data_AF-W2SB33-F1
#
_entry.id   AF-W2SB33-F1
#
_cell.length_a   1.000
_cell.length_b   1.000
_cell.length_c   1.000
_cell.angle_alpha   90.00
_cell.angle_beta   90.00
_cell.angle_gamma   90.00
#
_symmetry.space_group_name_H-M   'P 1'
#
loop_
_entity.id
_entity.type
_entity.pdbx_description
1 polymer ?
#
loop_
_entity_poly.entity_id
_entity_poly.type
_entity_poly.pdbx_seq_one_letter_code
_entity_poly.pdbx_strand_id
1 'polypeptide(L)' 'MGNGARAQQKRERNAKDTKKGPTSQLKSNAAAKSIICKICRQDFQVTTKQPALEQHASSKHAGKALTDCFDAPA' A
#
# COMPACT_ATOMS: atom_id res chain seq x y z
N MET A 1 38.21 -11.66 33.49
CA MET A 1 36.81 -11.95 33.08
C MET A 1 36.18 -10.64 32.63
N GLY A 2 36.21 -10.32 31.32
CA GLY A 2 35.93 -8.97 30.82
C GLY A 2 34.83 -8.91 29.76
N ASN A 3 33.85 -8.03 29.97
CA ASN A 3 32.95 -7.36 29.01
C ASN A 3 32.26 -8.15 27.86
N GLY A 4 32.24 -9.48 27.87
CA GLY A 4 31.47 -10.28 26.91
C GLY A 4 29.95 -10.05 27.00
N ALA A 5 29.43 -9.88 28.23
CA ALA A 5 28.00 -9.68 28.48
C ALA A 5 27.47 -8.35 27.90
N ARG A 6 28.22 -7.25 28.04
CA ARG A 6 27.85 -5.95 27.44
C ARG A 6 27.92 -5.99 25.91
N ALA A 7 28.91 -6.68 25.34
CA ALA A 7 29.01 -6.87 23.89
C ALA A 7 27.85 -7.72 23.34
N GLN A 8 27.46 -8.78 24.05
CA GLN A 8 26.32 -9.62 23.69
C GLN A 8 24.99 -8.86 23.78
N GLN A 9 24.74 -8.13 24.87
CA GLN A 9 23.55 -7.28 24.98
C GLN A 9 23.49 -6.17 23.91
N LYS A 10 24.64 -5.58 23.54
CA LYS A 10 24.70 -4.60 22.44
C LYS A 10 24.38 -5.23 21.08
N ARG A 11 24.90 -6.44 20.80
CA ARG A 11 24.55 -7.20 19.58
C ARG A 11 23.08 -7.58 19.57
N GLU A 12 22.52 -7.98 20.71
CA GLU A 12 21.13 -8.41 20.83
C GLU A 12 20.14 -7.23 20.72
N ARG A 13 20.49 -6.04 21.22
CA ARG A 13 19.74 -4.80 20.96
C ARG A 13 19.83 -4.39 19.50
N ASN A 14 21.03 -4.30 18.92
CA ASN A 14 21.19 -3.99 17.50
C ASN A 14 20.47 -5.00 16.59
N ALA A 15 20.46 -6.30 16.92
CA ALA A 15 19.75 -7.31 16.14
C ALA A 15 18.22 -7.13 16.21
N LYS A 16 17.67 -6.56 17.30
CA LYS A 16 16.25 -6.20 17.40
C LYS A 16 15.94 -4.95 16.58
N ASP A 17 16.83 -3.97 16.54
CA ASP A 17 16.70 -2.77 15.70
C ASP A 17 16.96 -3.04 14.19
N THR A 18 17.74 -4.08 13.87
CA THR A 18 18.01 -4.53 12.50
C THR A 18 16.89 -5.41 11.94
N LYS A 19 15.92 -5.83 12.78
CA LYS A 19 14.61 -6.32 12.31
C LYS A 19 13.74 -5.15 11.85
N LYS A 20 14.28 -4.29 10.97
CA LYS A 20 13.47 -3.72 9.91
C LYS A 20 13.03 -4.91 9.07
N GLY A 21 11.91 -5.51 9.48
CA GLY A 21 11.23 -6.55 8.70
C GLY A 21 11.13 -6.07 7.26
N PRO A 22 11.09 -7.00 6.29
CA PRO A 22 11.29 -6.67 4.88
C PRO A 22 10.52 -5.40 4.55
N THR A 23 11.23 -4.38 4.06
CA THR A 23 10.70 -3.16 3.43
C THR A 23 9.99 -3.58 2.15
N SER A 24 9.07 -4.54 2.28
CA SER A 24 8.61 -5.34 1.19
C SER A 24 7.76 -4.39 0.38
N GLN A 25 8.26 -4.08 -0.81
CA GLN A 25 7.54 -3.31 -1.81
C GLN A 25 6.09 -3.82 -1.92
N LEU A 26 5.87 -5.12 -1.71
CA LEU A 26 4.56 -5.75 -1.64
C LEU A 26 3.63 -5.19 -0.55
N LYS A 27 4.13 -4.97 0.67
CA LYS A 27 3.34 -4.34 1.75
C LYS A 27 3.02 -2.88 1.43
N SER A 28 4.01 -2.13 0.94
CA SER A 28 3.81 -0.74 0.52
C SER A 28 2.82 -0.63 -0.63
N ASN A 29 2.90 -1.55 -1.61
CA ASN A 29 1.98 -1.61 -2.75
C ASN A 29 0.56 -2.01 -2.31
N ALA A 30 0.42 -2.90 -1.32
CA ALA A 30 -0.88 -3.25 -0.75
C ALA A 30 -1.51 -2.05 -0.01
N ALA A 31 -0.71 -1.32 0.77
CA ALA A 31 -1.15 -0.10 1.45
C ALA A 31 -1.50 1.04 0.46
N ALA A 32 -0.85 1.06 -0.71
CA ALA A 32 -1.15 2.03 -1.75
C ALA A 32 -2.51 1.80 -2.42
N LYS A 33 -3.20 0.68 -2.21
CA LYS A 33 -4.52 0.41 -2.80
C LYS A 33 -5.67 1.06 -2.05
N SER A 34 -5.74 2.38 -2.07
CA SER A 34 -6.74 3.16 -1.32
C SER A 34 -7.95 3.60 -2.15
N ILE A 35 -7.91 3.52 -3.48
CA ILE A 35 -9.04 3.89 -4.34
C ILE A 35 -9.89 2.65 -4.57
N ILE A 36 -11.19 2.71 -4.27
CA ILE A 36 -12.10 1.57 -4.38
C ILE A 36 -13.28 1.97 -5.26
N CYS A 37 -13.59 1.17 -6.28
CA CYS A 37 -14.81 1.37 -7.08
C CYS A 37 -16.04 1.01 -6.23
N LYS A 38 -17.03 1.91 -6.14
CA LYS A 38 -18.25 1.69 -5.36
C LYS A 38 -19.12 0.55 -5.90
N ILE A 39 -19.03 0.27 -7.18
CA ILE A 39 -19.95 -0.63 -7.89
C ILE A 39 -19.44 -2.07 -7.83
N CYS A 40 -18.21 -2.31 -8.28
CA CYS A 40 -17.62 -3.65 -8.30
C CYS A 40 -16.64 -3.91 -7.16
N ARG A 41 -16.35 -2.92 -6.31
CA ARG A 41 -15.39 -3.01 -5.19
C ARG A 41 -13.97 -3.39 -5.59
N GLN A 42 -13.62 -3.18 -6.85
CA GLN A 42 -12.25 -3.34 -7.33
C GLN A 42 -11.35 -2.26 -6.71
N ASP A 43 -10.19 -2.70 -6.24
CA ASP A 43 -9.15 -1.91 -5.59
C ASP A 43 -8.13 -1.36 -6.60
N PHE A 44 -7.80 -0.08 -6.46
CA PHE A 44 -6.88 0.67 -7.31
C PHE A 44 -5.82 1.36 -6.45
N GLN A 45 -4.62 1.49 -7.00
CA GLN A 45 -3.54 2.23 -6.33
C GLN A 45 -3.86 3.73 -6.27
N VAL A 46 -3.48 4.40 -5.20
CA VAL A 46 -3.61 5.85 -4.98
C VAL A 46 -2.94 6.68 -6.08
N THR A 47 -1.94 6.11 -6.73
CA THR A 47 -1.20 6.73 -7.85
C THR A 47 -1.90 6.54 -9.19
N THR A 48 -3.03 5.83 -9.24
CA THR A 48 -3.80 5.60 -10.47
C THR A 48 -4.35 6.93 -10.97
N LYS A 49 -4.02 7.29 -12.21
CA LYS A 49 -4.48 8.54 -12.83
C LYS A 49 -5.93 8.42 -13.32
N GLN A 50 -6.60 9.56 -13.41
CA GLN A 50 -7.99 9.68 -13.87
C GLN A 50 -8.30 8.91 -15.18
N PRO A 51 -7.47 8.94 -16.24
CA PRO A 51 -7.78 8.21 -17.48
C PRO A 51 -7.91 6.69 -17.28
N ALA A 52 -7.15 6.11 -16.35
CA ALA A 52 -7.25 4.68 -16.04
C ALA A 52 -8.54 4.35 -15.26
N LEU A 53 -9.00 5.25 -14.40
CA LEU A 53 -10.28 5.11 -13.70
C LEU A 53 -11.46 5.29 -14.66
N GLU A 54 -11.36 6.21 -15.63
CA GLU A 54 -12.34 6.40 -16.71
C GLU A 54 -12.40 5.17 -17.63
N GLN A 55 -11.25 4.57 -17.94
CA GLN A 55 -11.22 3.32 -18.69
C GLN A 55 -11.91 2.18 -17.92
N HIS A 56 -11.72 2.10 -16.60
CA HIS A 56 -12.43 1.14 -15.77
C HIS A 56 -13.95 1.40 -15.81
N ALA A 57 -14.37 2.63 -15.57
CA ALA A 57 -15.79 3.00 -15.59
C ALA A 57 -16.43 2.71 -16.95
N SER A 58 -15.82 3.12 -18.06
CA SER A 58 -16.34 2.88 -19.41
C SER A 58 -16.38 1.39 -19.79
N SER A 59 -15.36 0.60 -19.41
CA SER A 59 -15.24 -0.81 -19.82
C SER A 59 -16.04 -1.78 -18.93
N LYS A 60 -16.17 -1.48 -17.63
CA LYS A 60 -16.84 -2.35 -16.65
C LYS A 60 -18.23 -1.87 -16.26
N HIS A 61 -18.48 -0.58 -16.40
CA HIS A 61 -19.70 0.10 -15.97
C HIS A 61 -20.23 1.00 -17.08
N ALA A 62 -20.34 0.44 -18.29
CA ALA A 62 -20.80 1.15 -19.48
C ALA A 62 -22.08 1.96 -19.19
N GLY A 63 -22.04 3.27 -19.49
CA GLY A 63 -23.16 4.19 -19.25
C GLY A 63 -23.19 4.82 -17.85
N LYS A 64 -22.22 4.56 -16.97
CA LYS A 64 -22.09 5.26 -15.68
C LYS A 64 -21.00 6.32 -15.72
N ALA A 65 -21.23 7.42 -15.01
CA ALA A 65 -20.25 8.47 -14.89
C ALA A 65 -19.10 8.03 -13.97
N LEU A 66 -17.92 8.64 -14.13
CA LEU A 66 -16.78 8.39 -13.25
C LEU A 66 -17.14 8.65 -11.78
N THR A 67 -17.97 9.67 -11.53
CA THR A 67 -18.49 10.06 -10.21
C THR A 67 -19.39 9.01 -9.57
N ASP A 68 -20.00 8.13 -10.37
CA ASP A 68 -20.81 7.02 -9.85
C ASP A 68 -19.91 5.86 -9.39
N CYS A 69 -18.73 5.73 -10.00
CA CYS A 69 -17.77 4.66 -9.69
C CYS A 69 -16.81 5.04 -8.57
N PHE A 70 -16.27 6.26 -8.58
CA PHE A 70 -15.25 6.73 -7.65
C PHE A 70 -15.66 8.08 -7.07
N ASP A 71 -15.47 8.25 -5.76
CA ASP A 71 -15.57 9.58 -5.15
C ASP A 71 -14.45 10.47 -5.70
N ALA A 72 -14.77 11.76 -5.90
CA ALA A 72 -13.75 12.74 -6.24
C ALA A 72 -12.65 12.70 -5.16
N PRO A 73 -11.37 12.56 -5.55
CA PRO A 73 -10.29 12.61 -4.58
C PRO A 73 -10.30 14.00 -3.93
N ALA A 74 -10.51 14.03 -2.62
CA ALA A 74 -10.32 15.24 -1.82
C ALA A 74 -8.84 15.62 -1.73
#